data_AF-U1NNW1-F1
#
_entry.id   AF-U1NNW1-F1
#
_cell.length_a   1.000
_cell.length_b   1.000
_cell.length_c   1.000
_cell.angle_alpha   90.00
_cell.angle_beta   90.00
_cell.angle_gamma   90.00
#
_symmetry.space_group_name_H-M   'P 1'
#
loop_
_entity.id
_entity.type
_entity.pdbx_description
1 polymer ?
#
loop_
_entity_poly.entity_id
_entity_poly.type
_entity_poly.pdbx_seq_one_letter_code
_entity_poly.pdbx_strand_id
1 'polypeptide(L)'
;MGWLGTAYLRAIQAVGRRLSYGTNVYERSWDVLVVLDGCRADLLSAVADEYAFLSSVGAVRSVGSSSSEWLEHTFHDQPETASTVMVTGNTWTDRYLDADAFAALDEVWKYAWDDEQGTIPPRAITDRAIAQARDRSPDRLVVHYMQPHHPFIADPIDGDGGLVRAGSHSNTANPWVLLRQGDVGVDRVWDAYRATLRCVLDEVAVLCENLDGRVAITADHGNLFGEWGLYGHPMETPVPALLRVPWAETTATDRTTREPTLDPPEPLPVERVYGDDAAADQLDALGYRA
;
A
#
# COMPACT_ATOMS: atom_id res chain seq x y z
N MET A 1 -11.07 -20.56 8.28
CA MET A 1 -9.92 -21.05 9.10
C MET A 1 -10.49 -21.97 10.17
N GLY A 2 -9.80 -23.03 10.60
CA GLY A 2 -10.29 -23.86 11.72
C GLY A 2 -10.11 -23.15 13.07
N TRP A 3 -10.90 -23.54 14.09
CA TRP A 3 -10.90 -22.87 15.41
C TRP A 3 -9.51 -22.72 16.06
N LEU A 4 -8.65 -23.73 15.91
CA LEU A 4 -7.25 -23.70 16.36
C LEU A 4 -6.41 -22.66 15.62
N GLY A 5 -6.61 -22.51 14.30
CA GLY A 5 -5.93 -21.51 13.49
C GLY A 5 -6.35 -20.09 13.86
N THR A 6 -7.64 -19.88 14.11
CA THR A 6 -8.13 -18.60 14.63
C THR A 6 -7.47 -18.32 15.99
N ALA A 7 -7.56 -19.24 16.96
CA ALA A 7 -6.93 -19.07 18.29
C ALA A 7 -5.42 -18.78 18.21
N TYR A 8 -4.70 -19.43 17.28
CA TYR A 8 -3.28 -19.20 17.02
C TYR A 8 -3.00 -17.77 16.51
N LEU A 9 -3.72 -17.31 15.49
CA LEU A 9 -3.61 -15.93 14.99
C LEU A 9 -3.91 -14.93 16.11
N ARG A 10 -4.91 -15.20 16.96
CA ARG A 10 -5.28 -14.28 18.06
C ARG A 10 -4.19 -14.17 19.12
N ALA A 11 -3.48 -15.26 19.40
CA ALA A 11 -2.35 -15.26 20.30
C ALA A 11 -1.20 -14.39 19.75
N ILE A 12 -0.94 -14.46 18.45
CA ILE A 12 0.05 -13.60 17.76
C ILE A 12 -0.39 -12.13 17.82
N GLN A 13 -1.63 -11.82 17.45
CA GLN A 13 -2.18 -10.44 17.51
C GLN A 13 -2.18 -9.85 18.93
N ALA A 14 -2.44 -10.67 19.96
CA ALA A 14 -2.36 -10.24 21.36
C ALA A 14 -0.94 -9.94 21.83
N VAL A 15 0.09 -10.49 21.17
CA VAL A 15 1.49 -10.10 21.34
C VAL A 15 1.80 -8.85 20.52
N GLY A 16 1.37 -8.80 19.25
CA GLY A 16 1.59 -7.66 18.35
C GLY A 16 1.13 -6.32 18.92
N ARG A 17 -0.13 -6.24 19.40
CA ARG A 17 -0.69 -5.07 20.11
C ARG A 17 0.12 -4.54 21.30
N ARG A 18 1.08 -5.31 21.83
CA ARG A 18 1.92 -4.94 22.98
C ARG A 18 3.36 -4.63 22.59
N LEU A 19 3.71 -4.81 21.32
CA LEU A 19 5.02 -4.50 20.78
C LEU A 19 4.91 -3.21 19.96
N SER A 20 5.53 -2.14 20.44
CA SER A 20 5.93 -1.09 19.52
C SER A 20 7.04 -1.65 18.62
N TYR A 21 6.84 -1.60 17.31
CA TYR A 21 7.83 -2.00 16.32
C TYR A 21 7.83 -1.06 15.14
N GLY A 22 8.96 -1.07 14.43
CA GLY A 22 9.15 -0.31 13.22
C GLY A 22 10.09 0.87 13.40
N THR A 23 10.19 1.66 12.33
CA THR A 23 10.81 2.98 12.26
C THR A 23 9.83 3.81 11.45
N ASN A 24 9.34 4.92 11.99
CA ASN A 24 8.42 5.79 11.26
C ASN A 24 9.19 6.42 10.07
N VAL A 25 8.53 6.57 8.92
CA VAL A 25 9.15 7.13 7.71
C VAL A 25 9.67 8.56 7.93
N TYR A 26 9.07 9.35 8.84
CA TYR A 26 9.54 10.69 9.20
C TYR A 26 10.88 10.70 9.97
N GLU A 27 11.32 9.57 10.55
CA GLU A 27 12.67 9.44 11.12
C GLU A 27 13.77 9.46 10.05
N ARG A 28 13.41 9.42 8.76
CA ARG A 28 14.32 9.44 7.61
C ARG A 28 14.12 10.69 6.75
N SER A 29 15.18 11.06 6.04
CA SER A 29 15.17 12.20 5.13
C SER A 29 14.72 11.78 3.73
N TRP A 30 13.60 12.35 3.29
CA TRP A 30 13.03 12.23 1.95
C TRP A 30 12.21 13.48 1.67
N ASP A 31 12.08 13.80 0.39
CA ASP A 31 11.26 14.91 -0.11
C ASP A 31 10.01 14.30 -0.80
N VAL A 32 10.21 13.16 -1.49
CA VAL A 32 9.15 12.28 -2.00
C VAL A 32 9.26 10.89 -1.37
N LEU A 33 8.16 10.36 -0.83
CA LEU A 33 8.04 8.99 -0.32
C LEU A 33 7.13 8.17 -1.24
N VAL A 34 7.70 7.26 -2.00
CA VAL A 34 6.95 6.25 -2.77
C VAL A 34 6.66 5.07 -1.87
N VAL A 35 5.38 4.74 -1.71
CA VAL A 35 4.89 3.59 -0.95
C VAL A 35 4.25 2.60 -1.91
N LEU A 36 4.76 1.38 -1.94
CA LEU A 36 4.30 0.27 -2.76
C LEU A 36 3.52 -0.71 -1.88
N ASP A 37 2.18 -0.69 -1.95
CA ASP A 37 1.30 -1.42 -1.03
C ASP A 37 1.64 -2.92 -0.97
N GLY A 38 1.86 -3.40 0.25
CA GLY A 38 2.15 -4.79 0.55
C GLY A 38 3.47 -5.33 0.00
N CYS A 39 4.35 -4.50 -0.59
CA CYS A 39 5.57 -4.91 -1.27
C CYS A 39 6.61 -5.52 -0.33
N ARG A 40 6.97 -6.79 -0.56
CA ARG A 40 8.03 -7.47 0.19
C ARG A 40 9.42 -6.98 -0.24
N ALA A 41 10.34 -6.87 0.73
CA ALA A 41 11.72 -6.47 0.47
C ALA A 41 12.48 -7.44 -0.46
N ASP A 42 12.22 -8.75 -0.36
CA ASP A 42 12.85 -9.76 -1.23
C ASP A 42 12.30 -9.73 -2.66
N LEU A 43 11.03 -9.37 -2.87
CA LEU A 43 10.47 -9.14 -4.20
C LEU A 43 11.13 -7.93 -4.88
N LEU A 44 11.23 -6.78 -4.20
CA LEU A 44 11.86 -5.60 -4.79
C LEU A 44 13.35 -5.82 -5.06
N SER A 45 14.09 -6.43 -4.13
CA SER A 45 15.50 -6.81 -4.37
C SER A 45 15.67 -7.72 -5.59
N ALA A 46 14.71 -8.57 -5.91
CA ALA A 46 14.81 -9.53 -7.02
C ALA A 46 14.58 -8.92 -8.41
N VAL A 47 14.06 -7.69 -8.51
CA VAL A 47 13.87 -6.95 -9.77
C VAL A 47 14.68 -5.65 -9.84
N ALA A 48 15.43 -5.30 -8.77
CA ALA A 48 16.12 -4.01 -8.66
C ALA A 48 17.08 -3.74 -9.84
N ASP A 49 17.85 -4.74 -10.26
CA ASP A 49 18.81 -4.64 -11.37
C ASP A 49 18.16 -4.34 -12.74
N GLU A 50 16.83 -4.45 -12.86
CA GLU A 50 16.07 -4.10 -14.07
C GLU A 50 15.84 -2.57 -14.19
N TYR A 51 16.00 -1.81 -13.09
CA TYR A 51 15.62 -0.41 -12.99
C TYR A 51 16.79 0.50 -12.56
N ALA A 52 17.22 1.40 -13.46
CA ALA A 52 18.39 2.26 -13.23
C ALA A 52 18.27 3.21 -12.01
N PHE A 53 17.06 3.50 -11.53
CA PHE A 53 16.85 4.31 -10.32
C PHE A 53 17.00 3.52 -9.02
N LEU A 54 17.02 2.18 -9.06
CA LEU A 54 17.19 1.29 -7.90
C LEU A 54 18.65 0.86 -7.74
N SER A 55 19.51 1.78 -7.28
CA SER A 55 20.95 1.50 -7.11
C SER A 55 21.29 0.54 -5.96
N SER A 56 20.51 0.55 -4.88
CA SER A 56 20.59 -0.43 -3.80
C SER A 56 19.26 -0.51 -3.04
N VAL A 57 18.83 -1.74 -2.73
CA VAL A 57 17.60 -2.00 -1.96
C VAL A 57 17.99 -2.47 -0.57
N GLY A 58 17.91 -1.55 0.40
CA GLY A 58 17.94 -1.87 1.82
C GLY A 58 16.60 -2.45 2.30
N ALA A 59 16.48 -2.60 3.62
CA ALA A 59 15.20 -2.91 4.24
C ALA A 59 15.08 -2.19 5.58
N VAL A 60 13.86 -1.78 5.91
CA VAL A 60 13.50 -1.24 7.22
C VAL A 60 12.44 -2.12 7.87
N ARG A 61 12.14 -1.84 9.14
CA ARG A 61 11.00 -2.45 9.80
C ARG A 61 9.84 -1.47 9.70
N SER A 62 8.73 -1.88 9.09
CA SER A 62 7.50 -1.11 9.07
C SER A 62 6.90 -0.99 10.48
N VAL A 63 6.16 0.10 10.68
CA VAL A 63 5.32 0.34 11.86
C VAL A 63 3.97 -0.39 11.80
N GLY A 64 3.62 -0.99 10.65
CA GLY A 64 2.38 -1.77 10.48
C GLY A 64 2.60 -3.11 9.77
N SER A 65 1.71 -4.06 10.05
CA SER A 65 1.63 -5.36 9.38
C SER A 65 0.54 -5.43 8.31
N SER A 66 -0.26 -4.36 8.19
CA SER A 66 -1.31 -4.10 7.20
C SER A 66 -1.44 -2.57 7.01
N SER A 67 -2.04 -2.11 5.90
CA SER A 67 -2.11 -0.67 5.59
C SER A 67 -2.81 0.15 6.68
N SER A 68 -3.89 -0.36 7.29
CA SER A 68 -4.59 0.29 8.41
C SER A 68 -3.66 0.66 9.56
N GLU A 69 -2.90 -0.33 10.06
CA GLU A 69 -1.92 -0.17 11.13
C GLU A 69 -0.77 0.75 10.71
N TRP A 70 -0.35 0.68 9.45
CA TRP A 70 0.68 1.58 8.92
C TRP A 70 0.20 3.03 8.84
N LEU A 71 -1.01 3.28 8.34
CA LEU A 71 -1.60 4.62 8.24
C LEU A 71 -1.74 5.26 9.63
N GLU A 72 -2.32 4.53 10.59
CA GLU A 72 -2.50 4.99 11.97
C GLU A 72 -1.15 5.30 12.63
N HIS A 73 -0.21 4.36 12.64
CA HIS A 73 1.10 4.56 13.28
C HIS A 73 2.04 5.52 12.52
N THR A 74 1.80 5.78 11.24
CA THR A 74 2.65 6.69 10.44
C THR A 74 2.22 8.15 10.59
N PHE A 75 0.92 8.44 10.58
CA PHE A 75 0.42 9.83 10.45
C PHE A 75 -0.28 10.37 11.70
N HIS A 76 -0.89 9.51 12.53
CA HIS A 76 -1.60 9.96 13.73
C HIS A 76 -0.60 10.53 14.76
N ASP A 77 -0.99 11.66 15.38
CA ASP A 77 -0.19 12.44 16.33
C ASP A 77 1.22 12.88 15.86
N GLN A 78 1.57 12.74 14.56
CA GLN A 78 2.84 13.23 14.03
C GLN A 78 2.74 14.70 13.57
N PRO A 79 3.64 15.60 14.02
CA PRO A 79 3.60 17.01 13.61
C PRO A 79 3.94 17.22 12.12
N GLU A 80 4.70 16.31 11.50
CA GLU A 80 5.03 16.34 10.07
C GLU A 80 3.84 16.08 9.14
N THR A 81 2.74 15.49 9.63
CA THR A 81 1.54 15.23 8.83
C THR A 81 0.94 16.54 8.31
N ALA A 82 0.96 17.61 9.12
CA ALA A 82 0.41 18.92 8.76
C ALA A 82 1.12 19.63 7.60
N SER A 83 2.36 19.24 7.27
CA SER A 83 3.10 19.74 6.09
C SER A 83 3.22 18.70 4.97
N THR A 84 2.56 17.55 5.11
CA THR A 84 2.62 16.46 4.13
C THR A 84 1.44 16.54 3.16
N VAL A 85 1.74 16.44 1.87
CA VAL A 85 0.74 16.15 0.83
C VAL A 85 0.79 14.64 0.55
N MET A 86 -0.36 13.99 0.50
CA MET A 86 -0.46 12.55 0.22
C MET A 86 -1.39 12.30 -0.98
N VAL A 87 -0.89 11.54 -1.96
CA VAL A 87 -1.64 11.04 -3.12
C VAL A 87 -1.74 9.53 -2.97
N THR A 88 -2.96 8.98 -2.95
CA THR A 88 -3.18 7.61 -2.47
C THR A 88 -4.23 6.83 -3.28
N GLY A 89 -3.87 5.61 -3.67
CA GLY A 89 -4.81 4.60 -4.18
C GLY A 89 -5.41 3.73 -3.07
N ASN A 90 -4.90 3.83 -1.84
CA ASN A 90 -5.31 2.96 -0.74
C ASN A 90 -6.66 3.38 -0.14
N THR A 91 -7.65 2.48 -0.20
CA THR A 91 -9.04 2.73 0.18
C THR A 91 -9.27 2.85 1.68
N TRP A 92 -8.29 2.49 2.52
CA TRP A 92 -8.41 2.61 3.98
C TRP A 92 -8.25 4.05 4.49
N THR A 93 -7.81 5.00 3.64
CA THR A 93 -7.56 6.38 4.07
C THR A 93 -8.79 7.11 4.57
N ASP A 94 -9.99 6.83 4.04
CA ASP A 94 -11.26 7.45 4.44
C ASP A 94 -11.55 7.34 5.94
N ARG A 95 -11.00 6.28 6.54
CA ARG A 95 -11.32 5.78 7.88
C ARG A 95 -10.18 5.96 8.87
N TYR A 96 -8.94 5.83 8.40
CA TYR A 96 -7.75 5.86 9.24
C TYR A 96 -7.01 7.21 9.20
N LEU A 97 -7.34 8.10 8.24
CA LEU A 97 -6.78 9.44 8.14
C LEU A 97 -7.87 10.50 8.24
N ASP A 98 -7.55 11.62 8.91
CA ASP A 98 -8.30 12.86 8.74
C ASP A 98 -7.58 13.75 7.72
N ALA A 99 -8.22 14.06 6.59
CA ALA A 99 -7.63 14.96 5.58
C ALA A 99 -7.32 16.35 6.13
N ASP A 100 -8.03 16.84 7.16
CA ASP A 100 -7.79 18.16 7.75
C ASP A 100 -6.47 18.19 8.56
N ALA A 101 -5.87 17.02 8.83
CA ALA A 101 -4.54 16.89 9.43
C ALA A 101 -3.40 16.98 8.40
N PHE A 102 -3.67 16.96 7.09
CA PHE A 102 -2.69 17.00 6.00
C PHE A 102 -2.65 18.36 5.30
N ALA A 103 -1.52 18.69 4.65
CA ALA A 103 -1.46 19.86 3.75
C ALA A 103 -2.35 19.66 2.49
N ALA A 104 -2.49 18.40 2.05
CA ALA A 104 -3.58 17.91 1.21
C ALA A 104 -3.60 16.37 1.21
N LEU A 105 -4.80 15.79 1.20
CA LEU A 105 -5.00 14.34 0.99
C LEU A 105 -5.80 14.14 -0.30
N ASP A 106 -5.14 13.66 -1.35
CA ASP A 106 -5.72 13.35 -2.66
C ASP A 106 -6.05 11.85 -2.76
N GLU A 107 -7.29 11.52 -2.40
CA GLU A 107 -7.82 10.16 -2.35
C GLU A 107 -8.25 9.69 -3.76
N VAL A 108 -7.24 9.42 -4.60
CA VAL A 108 -7.39 9.06 -6.02
C VAL A 108 -8.35 7.89 -6.25
N TRP A 109 -8.41 6.95 -5.29
CA TRP A 109 -9.34 5.83 -5.32
C TRP A 109 -10.84 6.20 -5.35
N LYS A 110 -11.21 7.41 -4.90
CA LYS A 110 -12.59 7.88 -4.94
C LYS A 110 -13.08 8.17 -6.37
N TYR A 111 -12.18 8.50 -7.29
CA TYR A 111 -12.54 9.00 -8.63
C TYR A 111 -11.82 8.35 -9.81
N ALA A 112 -10.69 7.65 -9.61
CA ALA A 112 -9.93 6.99 -10.68
C ALA A 112 -9.95 5.46 -10.60
N TRP A 113 -11.00 4.89 -9.98
CA TRP A 113 -11.21 3.45 -9.91
C TRP A 113 -11.44 2.84 -11.29
N ASP A 114 -10.74 1.76 -11.61
CA ASP A 114 -10.92 0.97 -12.83
C ASP A 114 -11.73 -0.29 -12.49
N ASP A 115 -12.98 -0.35 -12.99
CA ASP A 115 -13.90 -1.45 -12.73
C ASP A 115 -13.54 -2.75 -13.48
N GLU A 116 -12.67 -2.71 -14.51
CA GLU A 116 -12.16 -3.91 -15.19
C GLU A 116 -10.98 -4.53 -14.43
N GLN A 117 -10.10 -3.69 -13.87
CA GLN A 117 -8.95 -4.12 -13.06
C GLN A 117 -9.32 -4.37 -11.59
N GLY A 118 -10.46 -3.86 -11.13
CA GLY A 118 -10.91 -3.96 -9.73
C GLY A 118 -9.99 -3.23 -8.74
N THR A 119 -9.31 -2.18 -9.19
CA THR A 119 -8.35 -1.38 -8.42
C THR A 119 -8.07 -0.04 -9.11
N ILE A 120 -7.14 0.75 -8.56
CA ILE A 120 -6.68 2.02 -9.12
C ILE A 120 -5.45 1.72 -9.98
N PRO A 121 -5.41 2.14 -11.26
CA PRO A 121 -4.25 1.90 -12.11
C PRO A 121 -3.09 2.83 -11.68
N PRO A 122 -1.83 2.35 -11.67
CA PRO A 122 -0.71 3.11 -11.11
C PRO A 122 -0.52 4.47 -11.80
N ARG A 123 -0.74 4.55 -13.13
CA ARG A 123 -0.71 5.81 -13.91
C ARG A 123 -1.56 6.95 -13.32
N ALA A 124 -2.67 6.62 -12.65
CA ALA A 124 -3.55 7.63 -12.05
C ALA A 124 -2.91 8.24 -10.80
N ILE A 125 -2.22 7.43 -9.99
CA ILE A 125 -1.42 7.89 -8.86
C ILE A 125 -0.25 8.75 -9.35
N THR A 126 0.43 8.34 -10.43
CA THR A 126 1.53 9.09 -11.05
C THR A 126 1.09 10.46 -11.57
N ASP A 127 0.01 10.53 -12.37
CA ASP A 127 -0.53 11.80 -12.87
C ASP A 127 -0.89 12.75 -11.72
N ARG A 128 -1.58 12.24 -10.68
CA ARG A 128 -1.99 13.08 -9.53
C ARG A 128 -0.80 13.52 -8.68
N ALA A 129 0.22 12.69 -8.51
CA ALA A 129 1.43 13.06 -7.79
C ALA A 129 2.21 14.17 -8.52
N ILE A 130 2.32 14.09 -9.84
CA ILE A 130 2.97 15.14 -10.66
C ILE A 130 2.17 16.45 -10.60
N ALA A 131 0.84 16.39 -10.70
CA ALA A 131 -0.02 17.56 -10.55
C ALA A 131 0.16 18.24 -9.17
N GLN A 132 0.00 17.48 -8.07
CA GLN A 132 0.13 18.02 -6.72
C GLN A 132 1.53 18.59 -6.45
N ALA A 133 2.58 17.98 -6.99
CA ALA A 133 3.95 18.49 -6.87
C ALA A 133 4.12 19.85 -7.57
N ARG A 134 3.67 19.96 -8.83
CA ARG A 134 3.79 21.21 -9.61
C ARG A 134 2.88 22.32 -9.09
N ASP A 135 1.66 21.99 -8.65
CA ASP A 135 0.68 22.97 -8.15
C ASP A 135 1.03 23.51 -6.76
N ARG A 136 1.58 22.67 -5.88
CA ARG A 136 1.79 23.02 -4.45
C ARG A 136 3.24 23.21 -4.05
N SER A 137 4.21 22.65 -4.78
CA SER A 137 5.62 22.56 -4.37
C SER A 137 5.80 22.11 -2.89
N PRO A 138 5.25 20.95 -2.49
CA PRO A 138 5.19 20.55 -1.09
C PRO A 138 6.57 20.19 -0.52
N ASP A 139 6.82 20.49 0.76
CA ASP A 139 8.03 20.06 1.48
C ASP A 139 8.13 18.52 1.59
N ARG A 140 6.97 17.84 1.59
CA ARG A 140 6.83 16.39 1.71
C ARG A 140 5.68 15.89 0.84
N LEU A 141 5.98 14.99 -0.09
CA LEU A 141 4.98 14.31 -0.92
C LEU A 141 5.01 12.79 -0.68
N VAL A 142 3.89 12.22 -0.21
CA VAL A 142 3.67 10.77 -0.15
C VAL A 142 2.90 10.33 -1.38
N VAL A 143 3.41 9.30 -2.08
CA VAL A 143 2.82 8.71 -3.28
C VAL A 143 2.57 7.23 -3.02
N HIS A 144 1.32 6.89 -2.67
CA HIS A 144 0.94 5.54 -2.23
C HIS A 144 0.20 4.79 -3.35
N TYR A 145 0.90 3.86 -3.99
CA TYR A 145 0.38 2.98 -5.04
C TYR A 145 -0.23 1.72 -4.42
N MET A 146 -1.37 1.25 -4.97
CA MET A 146 -1.92 -0.05 -4.61
C MET A 146 -1.07 -1.23 -5.09
N GLN A 147 -0.20 -1.04 -6.08
CA GLN A 147 0.64 -2.11 -6.58
C GLN A 147 1.94 -2.17 -5.75
N PRO A 148 2.46 -3.37 -5.45
CA PRO A 148 2.12 -4.68 -6.02
C PRO A 148 1.00 -5.50 -5.32
N HIS A 149 0.20 -4.94 -4.41
CA HIS A 149 -0.96 -5.63 -3.86
C HIS A 149 -1.92 -6.14 -4.96
N HIS A 150 -2.69 -7.18 -4.66
CA HIS A 150 -3.69 -7.71 -5.58
C HIS A 150 -4.89 -6.74 -5.72
N PRO A 151 -5.64 -6.72 -6.84
CA PRO A 151 -5.48 -7.52 -8.06
C PRO A 151 -4.15 -7.39 -8.78
N PHE A 152 -3.66 -8.52 -9.28
CA PHE A 152 -2.42 -8.57 -10.04
C PHE A 152 -2.63 -8.13 -11.49
N ILE A 153 -2.76 -6.81 -11.70
CA ILE A 153 -3.20 -6.19 -12.97
C ILE A 153 -2.38 -6.59 -14.20
N ALA A 154 -1.12 -6.96 -14.04
CA ALA A 154 -0.23 -7.35 -15.14
C ALA A 154 -0.32 -8.83 -15.52
N ASP A 155 -0.81 -9.68 -14.61
CA ASP A 155 -0.89 -11.13 -14.78
C ASP A 155 -1.97 -11.71 -13.83
N PRO A 156 -3.27 -11.51 -14.15
CA PRO A 156 -4.37 -11.81 -13.22
C PRO A 156 -4.48 -13.30 -12.85
N ILE A 157 -5.05 -13.56 -11.67
CA ILE A 157 -5.34 -14.91 -11.17
C ILE A 157 -6.85 -15.14 -11.20
N ASP A 158 -7.27 -16.22 -11.86
CA ASP A 158 -8.67 -16.64 -11.89
C ASP A 158 -9.20 -16.84 -10.45
N GLY A 159 -10.29 -16.16 -10.11
CA GLY A 159 -10.86 -16.18 -8.76
C GLY A 159 -10.34 -15.09 -7.81
N ASP A 160 -9.48 -14.18 -8.26
CA ASP A 160 -9.27 -12.90 -7.59
C ASP A 160 -10.51 -12.00 -7.83
N GLY A 161 -11.21 -11.64 -6.76
CA GLY A 161 -12.48 -10.93 -6.82
C GLY A 161 -12.36 -9.40 -6.87
N GLY A 162 -11.17 -8.83 -6.96
CA GLY A 162 -10.97 -7.39 -6.90
C GLY A 162 -10.75 -6.85 -5.48
N LEU A 163 -10.33 -5.59 -5.38
CA LEU A 163 -10.54 -4.81 -4.16
C LEU A 163 -12.04 -4.47 -4.04
N VAL A 164 -12.52 -4.28 -2.81
CA VAL A 164 -13.88 -3.78 -2.56
C VAL A 164 -13.88 -2.25 -2.66
N ARG A 165 -14.58 -1.70 -3.66
CA ARG A 165 -14.82 -0.26 -3.78
C ARG A 165 -15.62 0.19 -2.53
N ALA A 166 -15.10 1.20 -1.82
CA ALA A 166 -15.52 1.62 -0.47
C ALA A 166 -15.06 0.76 0.73
N GLY A 167 -14.06 -0.11 0.56
CA GLY A 167 -12.97 -0.29 1.54
C GLY A 167 -13.27 -0.87 2.94
N SER A 168 -14.45 -1.42 3.23
CA SER A 168 -14.74 -1.97 4.57
C SER A 168 -14.04 -3.31 4.87
N HIS A 169 -13.84 -4.15 3.84
CA HIS A 169 -13.22 -5.47 3.98
C HIS A 169 -12.44 -5.88 2.73
N SER A 170 -11.56 -6.88 2.86
CA SER A 170 -11.02 -7.61 1.71
C SER A 170 -12.07 -8.55 1.11
N ASN A 171 -12.01 -8.76 -0.21
CA ASN A 171 -12.91 -9.70 -0.89
C ASN A 171 -12.65 -11.14 -0.39
N THR A 172 -13.69 -11.93 -0.17
CA THR A 172 -13.57 -13.33 0.26
C THR A 172 -12.97 -14.23 -0.82
N ALA A 173 -13.11 -13.84 -2.09
CA ALA A 173 -12.37 -14.39 -3.23
C ALA A 173 -11.10 -13.55 -3.46
N ASN A 174 -9.95 -14.04 -3.00
CA ASN A 174 -8.65 -13.38 -3.19
C ASN A 174 -7.50 -14.41 -3.28
N PRO A 175 -6.33 -14.03 -3.83
CA PRO A 175 -5.21 -14.94 -4.04
C PRO A 175 -4.69 -15.61 -2.77
N TRP A 176 -4.76 -14.93 -1.61
CA TRP A 176 -4.32 -15.47 -0.32
C TRP A 176 -5.25 -16.57 0.19
N VAL A 177 -6.55 -16.46 -0.08
CA VAL A 177 -7.55 -17.49 0.23
C VAL A 177 -7.35 -18.73 -0.65
N LEU A 178 -7.18 -18.52 -1.96
CA LEU A 178 -6.87 -19.60 -2.92
C LEU A 178 -5.56 -20.31 -2.57
N LEU A 179 -4.51 -19.55 -2.24
CA LEU A 179 -3.20 -20.10 -1.86
C LEU A 179 -3.27 -20.92 -0.57
N ARG A 180 -4.04 -20.44 0.43
CA ARG A 180 -4.32 -21.17 1.68
C ARG A 180 -5.13 -22.44 1.46
N GLN A 181 -5.98 -22.49 0.43
CA GLN A 181 -6.77 -23.67 0.06
C GLN A 181 -5.95 -24.68 -0.78
N GLY A 182 -4.87 -24.22 -1.42
CA GLY A 182 -4.09 -25.01 -2.36
C GLY A 182 -4.65 -25.00 -3.79
N ASP A 183 -5.62 -24.13 -4.06
CA ASP A 183 -6.24 -23.96 -5.39
C ASP A 183 -5.31 -23.23 -6.37
N VAL A 184 -4.33 -22.48 -5.85
CA VAL A 184 -3.22 -21.87 -6.59
C VAL A 184 -1.89 -22.14 -5.87
N GLY A 185 -0.81 -22.35 -6.63
CA GLY A 185 0.53 -22.57 -6.07
C GLY A 185 1.27 -21.28 -5.74
N VAL A 186 2.21 -21.33 -4.77
CA VAL A 186 3.04 -20.19 -4.34
C VAL A 186 3.71 -19.50 -5.53
N ASP A 187 4.36 -20.28 -6.41
CA ASP A 187 5.08 -19.74 -7.57
C ASP A 187 4.17 -18.95 -8.53
N ARG A 188 2.94 -19.43 -8.77
CA ARG A 188 1.95 -18.74 -9.63
C ARG A 188 1.53 -17.39 -9.06
N VAL A 189 1.33 -17.31 -7.74
CA VAL A 189 1.02 -16.05 -7.05
C VAL A 189 2.24 -15.13 -7.03
N TRP A 190 3.43 -15.68 -6.79
CA TRP A 190 4.68 -14.93 -6.74
C TRP A 190 5.05 -14.30 -8.08
N ASP A 191 4.82 -14.99 -9.20
CA ASP A 191 5.08 -14.45 -10.53
C ASP A 191 4.05 -13.37 -10.93
N ALA A 192 2.76 -13.54 -10.59
CA ALA A 192 1.74 -12.51 -10.77
C ALA A 192 2.05 -11.23 -9.97
N TYR A 193 2.48 -11.42 -8.73
CA TYR A 193 2.92 -10.38 -7.81
C TYR A 193 4.16 -9.64 -8.32
N ARG A 194 5.13 -10.36 -8.91
CA ARG A 194 6.31 -9.77 -9.56
C ARG A 194 5.98 -9.01 -10.85
N ALA A 195 5.09 -9.53 -11.69
CA ALA A 195 4.63 -8.85 -12.89
C ALA A 195 3.93 -7.52 -12.54
N THR A 196 3.11 -7.54 -11.50
CA THR A 196 2.42 -6.36 -10.96
C THR A 196 3.40 -5.35 -10.38
N LEU A 197 4.46 -5.80 -9.67
CA LEU A 197 5.53 -4.91 -9.21
C LEU A 197 6.23 -4.19 -10.37
N ARG A 198 6.57 -4.90 -11.45
CA ARG A 198 7.20 -4.27 -12.63
C ARG A 198 6.31 -3.18 -13.22
N CYS A 199 5.01 -3.45 -13.38
CA CYS A 199 4.05 -2.47 -13.90
C CYS A 199 4.01 -1.16 -13.10
N VAL A 200 4.16 -1.20 -11.77
CA VAL A 200 4.24 0.03 -10.95
C VAL A 200 5.65 0.63 -10.92
N LEU A 201 6.71 -0.17 -11.02
CA LEU A 201 8.07 0.37 -11.11
C LEU A 201 8.33 1.13 -12.42
N ASP A 202 7.65 0.74 -13.52
CA ASP A 202 7.64 1.51 -14.76
C ASP A 202 7.03 2.91 -14.57
N GLU A 203 5.93 3.01 -13.80
CA GLU A 203 5.29 4.29 -13.44
C GLU A 203 6.09 5.09 -12.39
N VAL A 204 6.80 4.42 -11.47
CA VAL A 204 7.77 5.07 -10.57
C VAL A 204 8.96 5.62 -11.35
N ALA A 205 9.37 5.01 -12.46
CA ALA A 205 10.38 5.57 -13.36
C ALA A 205 9.89 6.91 -13.95
N VAL A 206 8.65 6.95 -14.46
CA VAL A 206 8.01 8.18 -14.98
C VAL A 206 7.90 9.25 -13.88
N LEU A 207 7.53 8.86 -12.66
CA LEU A 207 7.49 9.74 -11.50
C LEU A 207 8.87 10.37 -11.20
N CYS A 208 9.95 9.58 -11.23
CA CYS A 208 11.31 10.07 -11.01
C CYS A 208 11.82 11.02 -12.12
N GLU A 209 11.22 10.97 -13.31
CA GLU A 209 11.51 11.92 -14.40
C GLU A 209 10.61 13.17 -14.39
N ASN A 210 9.65 13.28 -13.46
CA ASN A 210 8.66 14.36 -13.42
C ASN A 210 8.43 14.98 -12.04
N LEU A 211 9.33 14.71 -11.09
CA LEU A 211 9.39 15.33 -9.76
C LEU A 211 10.83 15.80 -9.50
N ASP A 212 11.01 16.76 -8.59
CA ASP A 212 12.33 17.14 -8.07
C ASP A 212 12.50 16.69 -6.62
N GLY A 213 13.71 16.23 -6.26
CA GLY A 213 14.10 15.96 -4.87
C GLY A 213 14.58 14.54 -4.60
N ARG A 214 14.78 14.22 -3.32
CA ARG A 214 15.20 12.90 -2.83
C ARG A 214 13.98 12.00 -2.69
N VAL A 215 14.04 10.85 -3.36
CA VAL A 215 12.98 9.85 -3.35
C VAL A 215 13.39 8.69 -2.44
N ALA A 216 12.54 8.36 -1.48
CA ALA A 216 12.60 7.09 -0.75
C ALA A 216 11.51 6.16 -1.26
N ILE A 217 11.85 4.91 -1.57
CA ILE A 217 10.92 3.87 -2.05
C ILE A 217 10.82 2.78 -0.98
N THR A 218 9.62 2.59 -0.44
CA THR A 218 9.30 1.67 0.66
C THR A 218 8.00 0.93 0.40
N ALA A 219 7.59 0.06 1.33
CA ALA A 219 6.23 -0.43 1.45
C ALA A 219 5.63 -0.02 2.80
N ASP A 220 4.30 -0.09 2.90
CA ASP A 220 3.54 -0.01 4.16
C ASP A 220 3.63 -1.33 4.95
N HIS A 221 3.59 -2.48 4.26
CA HIS A 221 3.85 -3.81 4.80
C HIS A 221 4.33 -4.78 3.71
N GLY A 222 4.58 -6.04 4.08
CA GLY A 222 4.82 -7.16 3.16
C GLY A 222 3.58 -8.06 3.01
N ASN A 223 3.76 -9.27 2.47
CA ASN A 223 2.69 -10.27 2.35
C ASN A 223 3.17 -11.68 2.74
N LEU A 224 2.31 -12.44 3.40
CA LEU A 224 2.57 -13.84 3.78
C LEU A 224 2.06 -14.82 2.72
N PHE A 225 2.91 -15.78 2.38
CA PHE A 225 2.70 -16.85 1.41
C PHE A 225 2.63 -18.23 2.09
N GLY A 226 2.39 -18.27 3.40
CA GLY A 226 2.35 -19.47 4.22
C GLY A 226 3.32 -19.45 5.40
N GLU A 227 4.11 -18.39 5.60
CA GLU A 227 4.99 -18.27 6.77
C GLU A 227 4.16 -18.39 8.07
N TRP A 228 4.62 -19.27 8.95
CA TRP A 228 3.93 -19.62 10.20
C TRP A 228 2.49 -20.15 10.01
N GLY A 229 2.14 -20.61 8.80
CA GLY A 229 0.79 -21.06 8.45
C GLY A 229 -0.22 -19.92 8.22
N LEU A 230 0.26 -18.69 8.07
CA LEU A 230 -0.53 -17.49 7.82
C LEU A 230 -0.36 -17.01 6.36
N TYR A 231 -1.35 -16.29 5.85
CA TYR A 231 -1.44 -15.85 4.45
C TYR A 231 -1.99 -14.42 4.38
N GLY A 232 -1.58 -13.66 3.37
CA GLY A 232 -1.92 -12.24 3.25
C GLY A 232 -1.24 -11.40 4.34
N HIS A 233 -1.92 -10.38 4.83
CA HIS A 233 -1.40 -9.35 5.75
C HIS A 233 -2.36 -9.10 6.93
N PRO A 234 -2.55 -10.08 7.83
CA PRO A 234 -3.37 -9.86 9.02
C PRO A 234 -2.80 -8.74 9.89
N MET A 235 -3.65 -7.77 10.27
CA MET A 235 -3.31 -6.65 11.15
C MET A 235 -2.75 -7.12 12.52
N GLU A 236 -1.93 -6.27 13.16
CA GLU A 236 -1.28 -6.51 14.46
C GLU A 236 -0.39 -7.76 14.50
N THR A 237 0.15 -8.21 13.36
CA THR A 237 0.84 -9.51 13.25
C THR A 237 2.35 -9.32 13.08
N PRO A 238 3.17 -9.45 14.14
CA PRO A 238 4.60 -9.13 14.14
C PRO A 238 5.49 -10.19 13.44
N VAL A 239 5.06 -10.70 12.29
CA VAL A 239 5.80 -11.64 11.46
C VAL A 239 6.85 -10.87 10.64
N PRO A 240 8.12 -11.30 10.61
CA PRO A 240 9.17 -10.60 9.86
C PRO A 240 8.88 -10.40 8.36
N ALA A 241 8.14 -11.30 7.71
CA ALA A 241 7.75 -11.17 6.30
C ALA A 241 6.64 -10.12 6.04
N LEU A 242 5.92 -9.67 7.07
CA LEU A 242 5.05 -8.49 6.98
C LEU A 242 5.80 -7.20 7.33
N LEU A 243 6.65 -7.25 8.36
CA LEU A 243 7.29 -6.03 8.87
C LEU A 243 8.58 -5.66 8.13
N ARG A 244 9.27 -6.56 7.43
CA ARG A 244 10.53 -6.25 6.71
C ARG A 244 10.24 -5.76 5.29
N VAL A 245 9.99 -4.46 5.19
CA VAL A 245 9.69 -3.73 3.95
C VAL A 245 10.97 -3.22 3.28
N PRO A 246 10.98 -3.00 1.95
CA PRO A 246 12.14 -2.43 1.26
C PRO A 246 12.44 -1.01 1.74
N TRP A 247 13.68 -0.55 1.53
CA TRP A 247 14.03 0.86 1.58
C TRP A 247 15.13 1.14 0.55
N ALA A 248 14.76 1.77 -0.56
CA ALA A 248 15.69 2.23 -1.59
C ALA A 248 15.68 3.76 -1.66
N GLU A 249 16.85 4.35 -1.86
CA GLU A 249 17.04 5.81 -1.94
C GLU A 249 17.53 6.20 -3.33
N THR A 250 16.94 7.24 -3.91
CA THR A 250 17.28 7.76 -5.24
C THR A 250 16.93 9.24 -5.34
N THR A 251 17.12 9.85 -6.51
CA THR A 251 16.81 11.27 -6.75
C THR A 251 15.98 11.42 -8.02
N ALA A 252 14.93 12.23 -7.95
CA ALA A 252 14.13 12.63 -9.10
C ALA A 252 14.65 13.96 -9.68
N THR A 253 14.33 14.22 -10.95
CA THR A 253 14.51 15.52 -11.58
C THR A 253 13.39 15.75 -12.58
N ASP A 254 12.64 16.86 -12.48
CA ASP A 254 11.52 17.13 -13.39
C ASP A 254 12.06 17.50 -14.79
N ARG A 255 11.89 16.57 -15.73
CA ARG A 255 12.20 16.72 -17.15
C ARG A 255 10.98 17.15 -17.96
N THR A 256 9.82 17.30 -17.34
CA THR A 256 8.53 17.62 -17.97
C THR A 256 8.16 16.65 -19.11
N THR A 257 8.51 15.37 -18.97
CA THR A 257 8.21 14.33 -19.97
C THR A 257 6.76 13.84 -19.90
N ARG A 258 6.06 14.11 -18.80
CA ARG A 258 4.66 13.81 -18.54
C ARG A 258 3.90 15.10 -18.21
N GLU A 259 2.81 15.34 -18.93
CA GLU A 259 1.79 16.31 -18.56
C GLU A 259 0.65 15.54 -17.84
N PRO A 260 0.28 15.91 -16.60
CA PRO A 260 -0.82 15.26 -15.90
C PRO A 260 -2.16 15.63 -16.56
N THR A 261 -3.03 14.63 -16.73
CA THR A 261 -4.31 14.81 -17.45
C THR A 261 -5.55 14.43 -16.63
N LEU A 262 -5.32 13.93 -15.42
CA LEU A 262 -6.37 13.47 -14.52
C LEU A 262 -6.70 14.55 -13.48
N ASP A 263 -7.88 15.15 -13.61
CA ASP A 263 -8.46 16.05 -12.61
C ASP A 263 -9.58 15.35 -11.82
N PRO A 264 -9.68 15.60 -10.50
CA PRO A 264 -10.80 15.11 -9.69
C PRO A 264 -12.11 15.80 -10.12
N PRO A 265 -13.22 15.07 -10.28
CA PRO A 265 -14.52 15.66 -10.60
C PRO A 265 -15.14 16.34 -9.38
N GLU A 266 -15.94 17.38 -9.62
CA GLU A 266 -16.77 18.02 -8.60
C GLU A 266 -18.27 17.74 -8.85
N PRO A 267 -19.00 17.09 -7.93
CA PRO A 267 -18.54 16.48 -6.67
C PRO A 267 -17.78 15.16 -6.92
N LEU A 268 -17.05 14.69 -5.90
CA LEU A 268 -16.41 13.38 -5.92
C LEU A 268 -17.44 12.24 -6.02
N PRO A 269 -17.15 11.12 -6.71
CA PRO A 269 -18.11 10.02 -6.88
C PRO A 269 -18.36 9.18 -5.63
N VAL A 270 -17.52 9.32 -4.60
CA VAL A 270 -17.60 8.61 -3.31
C VAL A 270 -17.49 9.63 -2.18
N GLU A 271 -18.53 9.71 -1.35
CA GLU A 271 -18.55 10.54 -0.13
C GLU A 271 -17.83 9.83 1.03
N ARG A 272 -17.41 10.58 2.06
CA ARG A 272 -16.79 10.02 3.29
C ARG A 272 -17.78 9.13 4.04
N VAL A 273 -17.35 7.94 4.44
CA VAL A 273 -18.10 7.01 5.30
C VAL A 273 -17.84 7.35 6.76
N TYR A 274 -18.73 8.13 7.38
CA TYR A 274 -18.70 8.33 8.84
C TYR A 274 -18.93 6.99 9.57
N GLY A 275 -17.97 6.60 10.40
CA GLY A 275 -17.89 5.23 10.92
C GLY A 275 -18.81 4.92 12.11
N ASP A 276 -19.54 3.81 12.00
CA ASP A 276 -20.06 3.01 13.12
C ASP A 276 -19.57 1.53 13.08
N ASP A 277 -18.99 1.07 11.96
CA ASP A 277 -18.59 -0.34 11.75
C ASP A 277 -17.20 -0.73 12.29
N ALA A 278 -16.55 0.14 13.08
CA ALA A 278 -15.27 -0.16 13.73
C ALA A 278 -15.29 -1.47 14.55
N ALA A 279 -16.44 -1.80 15.16
CA ALA A 279 -16.64 -3.03 15.91
C ALA A 279 -16.91 -4.27 15.03
N ALA A 280 -17.57 -4.09 13.88
CA ALA A 280 -17.86 -5.19 12.94
C ALA A 280 -16.59 -5.69 12.26
N ASP A 281 -15.67 -4.78 11.94
CA ASP A 281 -14.46 -5.11 11.19
C ASP A 281 -13.33 -5.56 12.11
N GLN A 282 -13.42 -5.18 13.40
CA GLN A 282 -12.80 -5.99 14.44
C GLN A 282 -13.32 -7.41 14.29
N LEU A 283 -14.60 -7.72 14.44
CA LEU A 283 -15.11 -9.10 14.42
C LEU A 283 -14.64 -9.95 13.21
N ASP A 284 -14.52 -9.37 12.01
CA ASP A 284 -14.00 -10.07 10.83
C ASP A 284 -12.46 -10.17 10.82
N ALA A 285 -11.72 -9.08 11.10
CA ALA A 285 -10.28 -9.09 11.45
C ALA A 285 -9.91 -10.02 12.64
N LEU A 286 -10.91 -10.30 13.48
CA LEU A 286 -10.91 -11.14 14.66
C LEU A 286 -11.42 -12.58 14.33
N GLY A 287 -11.74 -12.89 13.07
CA GLY A 287 -12.05 -14.24 12.56
C GLY A 287 -13.40 -14.83 13.02
N TYR A 288 -14.40 -13.99 13.31
CA TYR A 288 -15.73 -14.41 13.75
C TYR A 288 -16.72 -14.71 12.61
N ARG A 289 -16.44 -14.29 11.36
CA ARG A 289 -17.11 -14.81 10.16
C ARG A 289 -16.20 -15.76 9.40
N ALA A 290 -16.70 -16.98 9.19
CA ALA A 290 -16.15 -18.04 8.36
C ALA A 290 -17.32 -18.88 7.81
#